data_AF-A0AAX3STA2-F1
#
_entry.id   AF-A0AAX3STA2-F1
#
_cell.length_a   1.000
_cell.length_b   1.000
_cell.length_c   1.000
_cell.angle_alpha   90.00
_cell.angle_beta   90.00
_cell.angle_gamma   90.00
#
_symmetry.space_group_name_H-M   'P 1'
#
loop_
_entity.id
_entity.type
_entity.pdbx_description
1 polymer ?
#
loop_
_entity_poly.entity_id
_entity_poly.type
_entity_poly.pdbx_seq_one_letter_code
_entity_poly.pdbx_strand_id
1 'polypeptide(L)'
;MAVLQQAGRIALAKAVAAQTIHIAWGRGLPAWDAAPEPEPITANALVDEIGRRLVTEVRFARPDDNGEIELPSGARYSVSDTPTTFVYLRAAFGFDDAKGEDVREMGVFFGTQVATDVPPGQRWVLASQLTGKGELYTLERRPRILRSGSVRQVEEIILPF
;
A
#
# COMPACT_ATOMS: atom_id res chain seq x y z
N MET A 1 24.97 4.56 -24.46
CA MET A 1 24.15 4.80 -23.26
C MET A 1 23.30 3.57 -23.01
N ALA A 2 23.31 3.02 -21.79
CA ALA A 2 22.45 1.88 -21.45
C ALA A 2 21.02 2.38 -21.16
N VAL A 3 20.01 1.60 -21.55
CA VAL A 3 18.59 1.91 -21.33
C VAL A 3 17.95 0.77 -20.55
N LEU A 4 17.06 1.07 -19.60
CA LEU A 4 16.34 0.06 -18.83
C LEU A 4 15.44 -0.77 -19.75
N GLN A 5 15.72 -2.07 -19.81
CA GLN A 5 15.00 -3.00 -20.68
C GLN A 5 13.72 -3.48 -20.00
N GLN A 6 12.70 -3.80 -20.81
CA GLN A 6 11.40 -4.30 -20.31
C GLN A 6 11.55 -5.58 -19.48
N ALA A 7 12.41 -6.51 -19.88
CA ALA A 7 12.69 -7.72 -19.09
C ALA A 7 13.27 -7.39 -17.71
N GLY A 8 14.06 -6.31 -17.59
CA GLY A 8 14.57 -5.81 -16.31
C GLY A 8 13.46 -5.25 -15.41
N ARG A 9 12.52 -4.49 -15.99
CA ARG A 9 11.33 -3.98 -15.27
C ARG A 9 10.46 -5.12 -14.74
N ILE A 10 10.21 -6.14 -15.57
CA ILE A 10 9.47 -7.35 -15.17
C ILE A 10 10.23 -8.09 -14.04
N ALA A 11 11.56 -8.15 -14.10
CA ALA A 11 12.35 -8.75 -13.02
C ALA A 11 12.22 -7.99 -11.70
N LEU A 12 12.18 -6.65 -11.73
CA LEU A 12 11.93 -5.81 -10.55
C LEU A 12 10.51 -6.04 -9.99
N ALA A 13 9.49 -6.05 -10.87
CA ALA A 13 8.11 -6.34 -10.48
C ALA A 13 7.99 -7.71 -9.78
N LYS A 14 8.65 -8.75 -10.31
CA LYS A 14 8.72 -10.07 -9.68
C LYS A 14 9.40 -10.03 -8.31
N ALA A 15 10.52 -9.32 -8.20
CA ALA A 15 11.27 -9.22 -6.97
C ALA A 15 10.44 -8.53 -5.87
N VAL A 16 9.70 -7.47 -6.20
CA VAL A 16 8.81 -6.79 -5.26
C VAL A 16 7.60 -7.66 -4.89
N ALA A 17 6.95 -8.29 -5.87
CA ALA A 17 5.78 -9.13 -5.63
C ALA A 17 6.07 -10.33 -4.70
N ALA A 18 7.33 -10.75 -4.58
CA ALA A 18 7.77 -11.82 -3.69
C ALA A 18 8.04 -11.37 -2.24
N GLN A 19 8.04 -10.07 -1.96
CA GLN A 19 8.30 -9.55 -0.61
C GLN A 19 7.04 -9.58 0.27
N THR A 20 7.25 -9.43 1.58
CA THR A 20 6.16 -9.08 2.49
C THR A 20 5.74 -7.64 2.24
N ILE A 21 4.49 -7.43 1.81
CA ILE A 21 3.95 -6.12 1.47
C ILE A 21 2.88 -5.74 2.49
N HIS A 22 2.99 -4.52 3.03
CA HIS A 22 1.94 -3.94 3.85
C HIS A 22 1.44 -2.61 3.27
N ILE A 23 0.16 -2.32 3.47
CA ILE A 23 -0.42 -0.99 3.32
C ILE A 23 -0.60 -0.41 4.72
N ALA A 24 0.01 0.74 4.98
CA ALA A 24 -0.02 1.43 6.26
C ALA A 24 -0.91 2.66 6.20
N TRP A 25 -1.43 3.07 7.36
CA TRP A 25 -2.12 4.34 7.54
C TRP A 25 -1.44 5.21 8.58
N GLY A 26 -1.47 6.52 8.33
CA GLY A 26 -0.94 7.54 9.25
C GLY A 26 -2.00 8.59 9.56
N ARG A 27 -1.93 9.14 10.77
CA ARG A 27 -2.82 10.25 11.17
C ARG A 27 -2.51 11.54 10.44
N GLY A 28 -1.27 11.68 9.96
CA GLY A 28 -0.81 12.90 9.34
C GLY A 28 -0.82 14.07 10.31
N LEU A 29 -0.84 15.29 9.77
CA LEU A 29 -1.02 16.51 10.56
C LEU A 29 -2.45 17.05 10.38
N PRO A 30 -3.18 17.39 11.46
CA PRO A 30 -4.49 18.02 11.35
C PRO A 30 -4.50 19.34 10.55
N ALA A 31 -3.35 20.04 10.49
CA ALA A 31 -3.20 21.26 9.70
C ALA A 31 -3.46 21.05 8.19
N TRP A 32 -3.25 19.82 7.69
CA TRP A 32 -3.49 19.49 6.28
C TRP A 32 -4.98 19.54 5.88
N ASP A 33 -5.89 19.47 6.85
CA ASP A 33 -7.33 19.57 6.58
C ASP A 33 -7.71 20.96 6.06
N ALA A 34 -7.02 22.00 6.54
CA ALA A 34 -7.21 23.38 6.11
C ALA A 34 -6.24 23.79 4.99
N ALA A 35 -5.05 23.22 4.98
CA ALA A 35 -4.00 23.51 4.01
C ALA A 35 -3.34 22.22 3.54
N PRO A 36 -3.89 21.54 2.51
CA PRO A 36 -3.32 20.32 1.96
C PRO A 36 -1.86 20.53 1.55
N GLU A 37 -1.01 19.57 1.89
CA GLU A 37 0.41 19.61 1.61
C GLU A 37 0.78 18.47 0.65
N PRO A 38 1.56 18.72 -0.41
CA PRO A 38 1.97 17.68 -1.35
C PRO A 38 2.85 16.63 -0.67
N GLU A 39 2.90 15.43 -1.22
CA GLU A 39 3.73 14.34 -0.73
C GLU A 39 5.23 14.64 -0.97
N PRO A 40 6.09 14.44 0.03
CA PRO A 40 7.54 14.53 -0.16
C PRO A 40 8.09 13.33 -0.95
N ILE A 41 9.08 13.56 -1.81
CA ILE A 41 9.77 12.50 -2.56
C ILE A 41 10.90 11.80 -1.76
N THR A 42 11.11 12.19 -0.51
CA THR A 42 12.20 11.70 0.36
C THR A 42 11.70 11.11 1.68
N ALA A 43 10.38 10.94 1.85
CA ALA A 43 9.84 10.28 3.03
C ALA A 43 10.29 8.81 3.10
N ASN A 44 10.56 8.35 4.32
CA ASN A 44 10.86 6.96 4.62
C ASN A 44 9.88 6.36 5.64
N ALA A 45 8.89 7.14 6.08
CA ALA A 45 7.85 6.76 7.03
C ALA A 45 6.61 7.65 6.84
N LEU A 46 5.47 7.20 7.40
CA LEU A 46 4.28 8.04 7.54
C LEU A 46 4.43 8.98 8.73
N VAL A 47 3.76 10.13 8.68
CA VAL A 47 3.59 11.02 9.82
C VAL A 47 2.54 10.41 10.76
N ASP A 48 3.00 10.11 11.97
CA ASP A 48 2.19 9.46 13.02
C ASP A 48 1.48 8.19 12.52
N GLU A 49 2.28 7.19 12.15
CA GLU A 49 1.80 5.89 11.68
C GLU A 49 0.90 5.20 12.74
N ILE A 50 -0.29 4.79 12.31
CA ILE A 50 -1.28 4.10 13.13
C ILE A 50 -0.98 2.60 13.17
N GLY A 51 -0.69 2.02 12.00
CA GLY A 51 -0.41 0.60 11.83
C GLY A 51 -0.44 0.18 10.38
N ARG A 52 -0.20 -1.11 10.15
CA ARG A 52 -0.02 -1.68 8.82
C ARG A 52 -0.86 -2.93 8.61
N ARG A 53 -1.51 -3.01 7.46
CA ARG A 53 -2.28 -4.17 7.02
C ARG A 53 -1.47 -4.99 6.02
N LEU A 54 -1.31 -6.28 6.28
CA LEU A 54 -0.73 -7.22 5.34
C LEU A 54 -1.57 -7.27 4.06
N VAL A 55 -0.93 -7.10 2.91
CA VAL A 55 -1.55 -7.32 1.60
C VAL A 55 -1.79 -8.81 1.41
N THR A 56 -3.03 -9.17 1.11
CA THR A 56 -3.44 -10.59 0.98
C THR A 56 -3.55 -11.06 -0.45
N GLU A 57 -3.59 -10.14 -1.41
CA GLU A 57 -3.62 -10.46 -2.82
C GLU A 57 -2.58 -9.61 -3.54
N VAL A 58 -1.61 -10.31 -4.15
CA VAL A 58 -0.54 -9.76 -4.97
C VAL A 58 -0.62 -10.47 -6.30
N ARG A 59 -0.92 -9.74 -7.38
CA ARG A 59 -1.06 -10.29 -8.74
C ARG A 59 -0.31 -9.41 -9.73
N PHE A 60 0.02 -9.94 -10.89
CA PHE A 60 0.43 -9.10 -12.01
C PHE A 60 -0.82 -8.57 -12.71
N ALA A 61 -0.69 -7.40 -13.31
CA ALA A 61 -1.78 -6.74 -14.03
C ALA A 61 -1.31 -6.19 -15.37
N ARG A 62 -2.25 -5.87 -16.26
CA ARG A 62 -1.97 -5.16 -17.51
C ARG A 62 -3.03 -4.08 -17.73
N PRO A 63 -2.67 -2.94 -18.33
CA PRO A 63 -3.66 -1.97 -18.77
C PRO A 63 -4.70 -2.64 -19.68
N ASP A 64 -5.98 -2.34 -19.43
CA ASP A 64 -7.11 -2.91 -20.15
C ASP A 64 -8.33 -1.98 -19.97
N ASP A 65 -8.78 -1.32 -21.03
CA ASP A 65 -9.90 -0.36 -20.97
C ASP A 65 -11.22 -1.01 -20.52
N ASN A 66 -11.33 -2.34 -20.63
CA ASN A 66 -12.48 -3.12 -20.15
C ASN A 66 -12.18 -3.91 -18.87
N GLY A 67 -11.04 -3.65 -18.23
CA GLY A 67 -10.60 -4.33 -17.02
C GLY A 67 -11.48 -4.00 -15.80
N GLU A 68 -11.58 -4.96 -14.89
CA GLU A 68 -12.38 -4.85 -13.66
C GLU A 68 -11.67 -4.04 -12.56
N ILE A 69 -10.35 -3.90 -12.62
CA ILE A 69 -9.59 -3.09 -11.66
C ILE A 69 -9.61 -1.65 -12.17
N GLU A 70 -10.39 -0.79 -11.52
CA GLU A 70 -10.53 0.63 -11.87
C GLU A 70 -9.82 1.51 -10.84
N LEU A 71 -8.96 2.40 -11.32
CA LEU A 71 -8.30 3.39 -10.48
C LEU A 71 -9.05 4.73 -10.51
N PRO A 72 -8.91 5.60 -9.49
CA PRO A 72 -9.54 6.92 -9.49
C PRO A 72 -9.20 7.82 -10.69
N SER A 73 -8.07 7.56 -11.37
CA SER A 73 -7.69 8.25 -12.61
C SER A 73 -8.51 7.84 -13.83
N GLY A 74 -9.38 6.83 -13.71
CA GLY A 74 -10.10 6.19 -14.82
C GLY A 74 -9.29 5.14 -15.57
N ALA A 75 -8.02 4.95 -15.22
CA ALA A 75 -7.21 3.86 -15.78
C ALA A 75 -7.74 2.51 -15.29
N ARG A 76 -7.85 1.55 -16.22
CA ARG A 76 -8.37 0.22 -15.95
C ARG A 76 -7.34 -0.86 -16.24
N TYR A 77 -7.41 -1.93 -15.46
CA TYR A 77 -6.48 -3.05 -15.53
C TYR A 77 -7.21 -4.38 -15.42
N SER A 78 -6.63 -5.39 -16.06
CA SER A 78 -6.99 -6.79 -15.90
C SER A 78 -5.85 -7.55 -15.23
N VAL A 79 -6.18 -8.53 -14.38
CA VAL A 79 -5.19 -9.46 -13.84
C VAL A 79 -4.51 -10.23 -14.98
N SER A 80 -3.22 -10.50 -14.80
CA SER A 80 -2.37 -11.23 -15.74
C SER A 80 -1.77 -12.46 -15.06
N ASP A 81 -1.86 -13.62 -15.71
CA ASP A 81 -1.19 -14.85 -15.27
C ASP A 81 0.30 -14.87 -15.68
N THR A 82 0.68 -14.01 -16.62
CA THR A 82 2.08 -13.78 -16.99
C THR A 82 2.62 -12.53 -16.27
N PRO A 83 3.86 -12.57 -15.75
CA PRO A 83 4.48 -11.41 -15.11
C PRO A 83 4.60 -10.21 -16.07
N THR A 84 4.20 -9.04 -15.57
CA THR A 84 4.24 -7.77 -16.30
C THR A 84 5.04 -6.73 -15.52
N THR A 85 5.06 -5.49 -16.02
CA THR A 85 5.63 -4.33 -15.32
C THR A 85 4.65 -3.69 -14.33
N PHE A 86 3.49 -4.29 -14.08
CA PHE A 86 2.49 -3.78 -13.15
C PHE A 86 2.12 -4.84 -12.12
N VAL A 87 2.18 -4.45 -10.84
CA VAL A 87 1.78 -5.30 -9.73
C VAL A 87 0.51 -4.72 -9.10
N TYR A 88 -0.53 -5.53 -9.05
CA TYR A 88 -1.77 -5.26 -8.33
C TYR A 88 -1.65 -5.74 -6.89
N LEU A 89 -2.02 -4.86 -5.96
CA LEU A 89 -2.09 -5.12 -4.54
C LEU A 89 -3.52 -4.90 -4.06
N ARG A 90 -4.00 -5.81 -3.22
CA ARG A 90 -5.26 -5.62 -2.50
C ARG A 90 -5.16 -6.02 -1.03
N ALA A 91 -5.56 -5.08 -0.17
CA ALA A 91 -5.70 -5.32 1.26
C ALA A 91 -7.11 -4.94 1.72
N ALA A 92 -7.80 -5.89 2.36
CA ALA A 92 -9.07 -5.64 3.01
C ALA A 92 -8.84 -5.48 4.51
N PHE A 93 -8.96 -4.25 4.99
CA PHE A 93 -8.81 -3.90 6.39
C PHE A 93 -9.95 -4.48 7.21
N GLY A 94 -9.65 -4.85 8.44
CA GLY A 94 -10.61 -5.29 9.45
C GLY A 94 -11.51 -4.15 9.91
N PHE A 95 -12.58 -4.50 10.60
CA PHE A 95 -13.49 -3.54 11.22
C PHE A 95 -12.83 -2.77 12.36
N ASP A 96 -11.98 -3.43 13.15
CA ASP A 96 -11.29 -2.79 14.28
C ASP A 96 -9.95 -2.15 13.87
N ASP A 97 -9.46 -2.42 12.66
CA ASP A 97 -8.21 -1.83 12.15
C ASP A 97 -8.35 -0.30 12.10
N ALA A 98 -7.56 0.41 12.91
CA ALA A 98 -7.58 1.86 13.05
C ALA A 98 -8.95 2.47 13.39
N LYS A 99 -9.85 1.72 14.05
CA LYS A 99 -11.19 2.20 14.38
C LYS A 99 -11.14 3.44 15.28
N GLY A 100 -11.84 4.49 14.87
CA GLY A 100 -11.89 5.77 15.58
C GLY A 100 -10.73 6.72 15.26
N GLU A 101 -9.76 6.28 14.46
CA GLU A 101 -8.62 7.11 14.06
C GLU A 101 -8.98 8.00 12.88
N ASP A 102 -8.38 9.19 12.86
CA ASP A 102 -8.40 10.07 11.70
C ASP A 102 -7.23 9.70 10.78
N VAL A 103 -7.52 9.22 9.57
CA VAL A 103 -6.50 8.84 8.60
C VAL A 103 -6.32 9.94 7.56
N ARG A 104 -5.07 10.38 7.37
CA ARG A 104 -4.67 11.37 6.35
C ARG A 104 -3.55 10.90 5.44
N GLU A 105 -2.88 9.80 5.80
CA GLU A 105 -1.84 9.21 4.98
C GLU A 105 -2.09 7.73 4.73
N MET A 106 -1.65 7.28 3.56
CA MET A 106 -1.50 5.88 3.21
C MET A 106 -0.12 5.66 2.62
N GLY A 107 0.53 4.54 2.95
CA GLY A 107 1.78 4.16 2.31
C GLY A 107 1.89 2.67 2.06
N VAL A 108 2.59 2.31 0.98
CA VAL A 108 2.92 0.92 0.68
C VAL A 108 4.35 0.64 1.12
N PHE A 109 4.53 -0.38 1.95
CA PHE A 109 5.83 -0.81 2.45
C PHE A 109 6.20 -2.19 1.93
N PHE A 110 7.45 -2.37 1.50
CA PHE A 110 7.99 -3.66 1.08
C PHE A 110 9.05 -4.17 2.05
N GLY A 111 9.11 -5.49 2.24
CA GLY A 111 10.15 -6.13 3.04
C GLY A 111 9.98 -5.92 4.54
N THR A 112 8.78 -5.60 5.00
CA THR A 112 8.48 -5.50 6.44
C THR A 112 8.72 -6.85 7.13
N GLN A 113 9.38 -6.84 8.28
CA GLN A 113 9.60 -8.00 9.14
C GLN A 113 8.75 -7.87 10.41
N VAL A 114 7.86 -8.84 10.61
CA VAL A 114 6.96 -8.89 11.76
C VAL A 114 7.61 -9.73 12.87
N ALA A 115 7.47 -9.30 14.12
CA ALA A 115 8.01 -10.03 15.27
C ALA A 115 7.38 -11.42 15.41
N THR A 116 8.14 -12.39 15.91
CA THR A 116 7.73 -13.80 15.99
C THR A 116 6.66 -14.07 17.04
N ASP A 117 6.46 -13.14 17.98
CA ASP A 117 5.45 -13.18 19.03
C ASP A 117 4.09 -12.62 18.58
N VAL A 118 4.00 -12.04 17.37
CA VAL A 118 2.73 -11.64 16.78
C VAL A 118 1.89 -12.88 16.49
N PRO A 119 0.64 -12.95 16.98
CA PRO A 119 -0.23 -14.10 16.76
C PRO A 119 -0.39 -14.47 15.27
N PRO A 120 -0.30 -15.78 14.93
CA PRO A 120 -0.58 -16.24 13.58
C PRO A 120 -1.96 -15.77 13.09
N GLY A 121 -2.03 -15.29 11.85
CA GLY A 121 -3.26 -14.79 11.26
C GLY A 121 -3.61 -13.35 11.62
N GLN A 122 -2.89 -12.70 12.55
CA GLN A 122 -2.96 -11.26 12.74
C GLN A 122 -2.39 -10.57 11.49
N ARG A 123 -3.25 -9.81 10.80
CA ARG A 123 -2.90 -9.10 9.55
C ARG A 123 -2.75 -7.60 9.75
N TRP A 124 -3.24 -7.06 10.85
CA TRP A 124 -3.04 -5.67 11.25
C TRP A 124 -1.96 -5.63 12.33
N VAL A 125 -0.84 -4.96 12.06
CA VAL A 125 0.31 -4.90 12.97
C VAL A 125 0.64 -3.45 13.29
N LEU A 126 1.01 -3.21 14.55
CA LEU A 126 1.47 -1.91 15.02
C LEU A 126 2.97 -1.76 14.79
N ALA A 127 3.49 -0.53 14.79
CA ALA A 127 4.92 -0.27 14.64
C ALA A 127 5.77 -1.00 15.69
N SER A 128 5.25 -1.19 16.91
CA SER A 128 5.92 -1.95 17.99
C SER A 128 6.03 -3.46 17.73
N GLN A 129 5.25 -3.98 16.78
CA GLN A 129 5.23 -5.39 16.38
C GLN A 129 6.12 -5.67 15.16
N LEU A 130 6.86 -4.68 14.69
CA LEU A 130 7.79 -4.80 13.57
C LEU A 130 9.23 -4.86 14.09
N THR A 131 9.98 -5.87 13.64
CA THR A 131 11.43 -5.96 13.86
C THR A 131 12.23 -5.27 12.76
N GLY A 132 11.63 -5.15 11.57
CA GLY A 132 12.18 -4.43 10.43
C GLY A 132 11.07 -3.68 9.71
N LYS A 133 11.23 -2.36 9.55
CA LYS A 133 10.19 -1.49 8.97
C LYS A 133 10.02 -1.71 7.46
N GLY A 134 11.02 -2.28 6.79
CA GLY A 134 11.05 -2.32 5.33
C GLY A 134 11.18 -0.92 4.73
N GLU A 135 10.91 -0.81 3.43
CA GLU A 135 11.06 0.43 2.67
C GLU A 135 9.70 1.00 2.26
N LEU A 136 9.52 2.30 2.43
CA LEU A 136 8.35 3.03 1.93
C LEU A 136 8.51 3.20 0.41
N TYR A 137 7.56 2.65 -0.36
CA TYR A 137 7.59 2.70 -1.82
C TYR A 137 6.75 3.86 -2.38
N THR A 138 5.51 3.96 -1.93
CA THR A 138 4.59 5.04 -2.30
C THR A 138 3.93 5.61 -1.07
N LEU A 139 3.66 6.92 -1.12
CA LEU A 139 2.98 7.70 -0.10
C LEU A 139 1.85 8.48 -0.79
N GLU A 140 0.71 8.55 -0.12
CA GLU A 140 -0.40 9.41 -0.49
C GLU A 140 -0.83 10.20 0.74
N ARG A 141 -0.98 11.52 0.59
CA ARG A 141 -1.67 12.41 1.52
C ARG A 141 -3.06 12.66 0.98
N ARG A 142 -4.06 12.31 1.79
CA ARG A 142 -5.47 12.34 1.41
C ARG A 142 -6.31 13.16 2.39
N PRO A 143 -7.50 13.65 1.97
CA PRO A 143 -8.44 14.27 2.89
C PRO A 143 -8.72 13.36 4.09
N ARG A 144 -8.97 13.97 5.26
CA ARG A 144 -9.28 13.25 6.50
C ARG A 144 -10.42 12.24 6.29
N ILE A 145 -10.13 10.98 6.59
CA ILE A 145 -11.11 9.91 6.70
C ILE A 145 -11.18 9.46 8.15
N LEU A 146 -12.32 9.63 8.80
CA LEU A 146 -12.57 9.02 10.11
C LEU A 146 -12.83 7.53 9.90
N ARG A 147 -11.99 6.67 10.48
CA ARG A 147 -12.18 5.23 10.33
C ARG A 147 -13.33 4.70 11.16
N SER A 148 -14.39 4.30 10.47
CA SER A 148 -15.54 3.63 11.06
C SER A 148 -15.30 2.14 11.26
N GLY A 149 -15.80 1.59 12.37
CA GLY A 149 -15.81 0.16 12.63
C GLY A 149 -17.01 -0.58 12.03
N SER A 150 -17.86 0.09 11.24
CA SER A 150 -19.06 -0.51 10.65
C SER A 150 -18.86 -1.03 9.23
N VAL A 151 -17.77 -0.65 8.57
CA VAL A 151 -17.47 -1.02 7.18
C VAL A 151 -16.02 -1.49 7.05
N ARG A 152 -15.79 -2.46 6.15
CA ARG A 152 -14.44 -2.83 5.77
C ARG A 152 -14.00 -1.95 4.61
N GLN A 153 -12.91 -1.21 4.82
CA GLN A 153 -12.26 -0.52 3.71
C GLN A 153 -11.34 -1.50 2.98
N VAL A 154 -11.39 -1.46 1.67
CA VAL A 154 -10.49 -2.17 0.78
C VAL A 154 -9.64 -1.12 0.10
N GLU A 155 -8.32 -1.34 0.10
CA GLU A 155 -7.40 -0.54 -0.70
C GLU A 155 -6.89 -1.42 -1.85
N GLU A 156 -6.96 -0.88 -3.06
CA GLU A 156 -6.53 -1.50 -4.30
C GLU A 156 -5.53 -0.58 -4.99
N ILE A 157 -4.34 -1.10 -5.29
CA ILE A 157 -3.22 -0.30 -5.77
C ILE A 157 -2.56 -1.01 -6.94
N ILE A 158 -2.25 -0.25 -8.00
CA ILE A 158 -1.39 -0.69 -9.10
C ILE A 158 -0.04 -0.01 -8.97
N LEU A 159 1.03 -0.81 -8.99
CA LEU A 159 2.41 -0.34 -8.91
C LEU A 159 3.12 -0.56 -10.25
N PRO A 160 3.60 0.52 -10.91
CA PRO A 160 4.39 0.40 -12.14
C PRO A 160 5.89 0.18 -11.85
N PHE A 161 6.58 -0.55 -12.75
CA PHE A 161 8.03 -0.83 -12.73
C PHE A 161 8.69 -0.58 -14.08
#